data_AF-A0A6A5QVL0-F1
#
_entry.id   AF-A0A6A5QVL0-F1
#
_cell.length_a   1.000
_cell.length_b   1.000
_cell.length_c   1.000
_cell.angle_alpha   90.00
_cell.angle_beta   90.00
_cell.angle_gamma   90.00
#
_symmetry.space_group_name_H-M   'P 1'
#
loop_
_entity.id
_entity.type
_entity.pdbx_description
1 polymer ?
#
loop_
_entity_poly.entity_id
_entity_poly.type
_entity_poly.pdbx_seq_one_letter_code
_entity_poly.pdbx_strand_id
1 'polypeptide(L)'
;MSRHRGSASSPQAAPHRDAPRGIMGFFKRFSRKKSKPASAAPRNDGYSPATYTYHGPDHTQRLPETVLRCILEQVCPHAADETLDGSEDSGNDGCMSCDMRDLAHCALTRRQWYGVAAGLLYNSIRIDAVHYCELEEVFAEQHRKSRHGDDLDRPTARLQQLCQSVRGNQYLGQRVRFIKLPYMLREAAKADLARTVSGCPNLEYVDLPDGFYTGDPSAQLLRQELQARCPHIRKMKYNEGGEQTLESLMHGYWQELSVIELNKIRMEPSVLRQVFGTLPNLAELRVSGVEWLNDSTLHNAAGLPPFPALRTLTLEKVHGITAEGLAQYLTSPMCANRLRTLVIKDCSAISPSSLHLVLASATSLKTLEYTALVTAALHLDPVPPMASRTLHKLNYEIISTSSNQRYPPSASYYHYLAQSLMKNCLPALRQLYVRDPDFPETLTLAPPVRPFSEAPPPMFNQPLEVYSKGLDELEWIFTSIIPPESSGRRFSVSGGRPVSSYSAHKGLGPQWGGEARKSVVVPNGLGGFLAVPADDARPRSAGHLTPSGGFGHGHSHSESFGGDPMPRASWMSHAGRERRASRADLWR
;
A
#
# COMPACT_ATOMS: atom_id res chain seq x y z
N MET A 1 -0.59 62.77 -23.96
CA MET A 1 -0.36 61.40 -24.47
C MET A 1 1.14 61.10 -24.42
N SER A 2 1.57 60.04 -23.73
CA SER A 2 2.90 59.37 -23.85
C SER A 2 4.20 60.13 -23.47
N ARG A 3 5.29 59.37 -23.19
CA ARG A 3 6.74 59.73 -23.05
C ARG A 3 7.13 60.58 -21.80
N HIS A 4 8.34 60.50 -21.21
CA HIS A 4 9.37 59.42 -21.11
C HIS A 4 10.37 59.67 -19.92
N ARG A 5 11.47 58.89 -19.86
CA ARG A 5 12.64 58.95 -18.92
C ARG A 5 13.36 60.34 -18.89
N GLY A 6 14.24 60.72 -17.94
CA GLY A 6 14.82 60.06 -16.74
C GLY A 6 16.11 60.77 -16.24
N SER A 7 16.95 60.11 -15.40
CA SER A 7 18.20 60.60 -14.71
C SER A 7 17.96 61.57 -13.52
N ALA A 8 18.73 61.65 -12.43
CA ALA A 8 19.91 60.92 -11.87
C ALA A 8 19.75 60.85 -10.30
N SER A 9 20.72 60.67 -9.36
CA SER A 9 22.20 60.50 -9.29
C SER A 9 22.63 59.80 -7.95
N SER A 10 23.91 59.88 -7.55
CA SER A 10 24.53 59.39 -6.28
C SER A 10 25.57 60.46 -5.76
N PRO A 11 26.27 60.42 -4.58
CA PRO A 11 26.84 59.23 -3.88
C PRO A 11 27.00 59.21 -2.31
N GLN A 12 27.18 57.99 -1.78
CA GLN A 12 28.16 57.51 -0.77
C GLN A 12 28.82 58.45 0.29
N ALA A 13 28.73 58.09 1.60
CA ALA A 13 29.84 58.09 2.60
C ALA A 13 29.38 57.68 4.04
N ALA A 14 30.32 57.22 4.89
CA ALA A 14 30.15 57.02 6.34
C ALA A 14 31.52 57.03 7.07
N PRO A 15 31.61 57.42 8.36
CA PRO A 15 32.64 56.82 9.23
C PRO A 15 32.33 56.66 10.74
N HIS A 16 32.95 55.62 11.32
CA HIS A 16 33.54 55.47 12.68
C HIS A 16 32.75 55.54 14.02
N ARG A 17 32.94 54.42 14.77
CA ARG A 17 33.12 54.20 16.23
C ARG A 17 32.97 55.36 17.24
N ASP A 18 32.30 55.09 18.37
CA ASP A 18 33.00 54.70 19.63
C ASP A 18 32.04 54.13 20.71
N ALA A 19 32.57 53.58 21.81
CA ALA A 19 31.81 53.04 22.96
C ALA A 19 32.63 53.00 24.27
N PRO A 20 32.00 53.23 25.44
CA PRO A 20 32.29 52.33 26.58
C PRO A 20 31.13 52.09 27.58
N ARG A 21 31.10 50.87 28.16
CA ARG A 21 30.75 50.47 29.56
C ARG A 21 29.45 51.04 30.22
N GLY A 22 28.58 50.26 30.87
CA GLY A 22 28.55 48.81 31.17
C GLY A 22 28.09 48.53 32.62
N ILE A 23 27.55 47.33 32.92
CA ILE A 23 27.33 46.80 34.28
C ILE A 23 27.29 45.26 34.24
N MET A 24 27.56 44.58 35.36
CA MET A 24 27.79 43.12 35.43
C MET A 24 26.59 42.32 35.96
N GLY A 25 26.41 41.08 35.46
CA GLY A 25 25.38 40.13 35.92
C GLY A 25 25.86 38.67 35.85
N PHE A 26 26.37 38.17 36.97
CA PHE A 26 26.96 36.83 37.18
C PHE A 26 26.21 35.65 36.54
N PHE A 27 26.96 34.75 35.86
CA PHE A 27 26.76 33.30 36.02
C PHE A 27 28.12 32.56 36.08
N LYS A 28 28.21 31.52 36.92
CA LYS A 28 29.46 30.82 37.25
C LYS A 28 29.79 29.68 36.28
N ARG A 29 31.09 29.44 36.09
CA ARG A 29 31.64 28.38 35.23
C ARG A 29 31.39 26.99 35.83
N PHE A 30 30.74 26.10 35.10
CA PHE A 30 30.91 24.65 35.27
C PHE A 30 31.84 24.10 34.20
N SER A 31 33.12 23.95 34.56
CA SER A 31 34.13 23.35 33.69
C SER A 31 33.95 21.83 33.63
N ARG A 32 33.20 21.33 32.65
CA ARG A 32 33.09 19.89 32.41
C ARG A 32 34.38 19.40 31.76
N LYS A 33 35.15 18.57 32.49
CA LYS A 33 36.46 18.07 32.03
C LYS A 33 36.33 17.41 30.66
N LYS A 34 37.16 17.86 29.71
CA LYS A 34 37.22 17.34 28.34
C LYS A 34 37.80 15.92 28.37
N SER A 35 36.95 14.91 28.34
CA SER A 35 37.38 13.52 28.11
C SER A 35 38.12 13.44 26.77
N LYS A 36 39.16 12.60 26.71
CA LYS A 36 39.78 12.25 25.43
C LYS A 36 38.70 11.58 24.56
N PRO A 37 38.69 11.78 23.23
CA PRO A 37 37.90 10.92 22.37
C PRO A 37 38.34 9.48 22.63
N ALA A 38 37.39 8.57 22.80
CA ALA A 38 37.70 7.15 22.73
C ALA A 38 38.33 6.88 21.36
N SER A 39 39.34 6.01 21.31
CA SER A 39 39.79 5.42 20.05
C SER A 39 38.57 4.88 19.31
N ALA A 40 38.52 5.05 17.98
CA ALA A 40 37.41 4.56 17.17
C ALA A 40 37.05 3.13 17.59
N ALA A 41 35.77 2.90 17.89
CA ALA A 41 35.29 1.54 18.09
C ALA A 41 35.70 0.73 16.86
N PRO A 42 36.27 -0.48 17.03
CA PRO A 42 36.53 -1.33 15.87
C PRO A 42 35.22 -1.49 15.10
N ARG A 43 35.31 -1.52 13.77
CA ARG A 43 34.19 -2.01 12.97
C ARG A 43 33.79 -3.38 13.50
N ASN A 44 32.50 -3.70 13.45
CA ASN A 44 32.02 -5.03 13.83
C ASN A 44 32.36 -6.04 12.71
N ASP A 45 33.66 -6.23 12.46
CA ASP A 45 34.22 -7.14 11.45
C ASP A 45 33.91 -8.61 11.77
N GLY A 46 33.31 -8.89 12.94
CA GLY A 46 32.70 -10.16 13.33
C GLY A 46 31.50 -10.59 12.48
N TYR A 47 31.01 -9.73 11.58
CA TYR A 47 30.12 -10.12 10.48
C TYR A 47 30.77 -9.99 9.09
N SER A 48 32.09 -10.20 9.00
CA SER A 48 32.66 -10.76 7.78
C SER A 48 32.02 -12.14 7.58
N PRO A 49 31.16 -12.38 6.56
CA PRO A 49 30.74 -13.73 6.26
C PRO A 49 31.99 -14.55 5.97
N ALA A 50 32.05 -15.78 6.49
CA ALA A 50 33.17 -16.66 6.21
C ALA A 50 33.36 -16.74 4.69
N THR A 51 34.47 -16.21 4.19
CA THR A 51 34.77 -16.12 2.76
C THR A 51 35.17 -17.49 2.28
N TYR A 52 34.17 -18.36 2.12
CA TYR A 52 34.25 -19.58 1.33
C TYR A 52 34.69 -19.19 -0.08
N THR A 53 36.00 -19.23 -0.31
CA THR A 53 36.59 -19.07 -1.63
C THR A 53 36.15 -20.28 -2.44
N TYR A 54 35.01 -20.14 -3.11
CA TYR A 54 34.44 -21.17 -3.95
C TYR A 54 35.37 -21.40 -5.14
N HIS A 55 36.26 -22.38 -5.01
CA HIS A 55 37.22 -22.78 -6.04
C HIS A 55 36.58 -23.69 -7.12
N GLY A 56 35.27 -23.86 -7.10
CA GLY A 56 34.51 -24.51 -8.17
C GLY A 56 34.33 -23.61 -9.39
N PRO A 57 33.88 -24.16 -10.53
CA PRO A 57 33.64 -23.39 -11.74
C PRO A 57 32.52 -22.35 -11.53
N ASP A 58 32.77 -21.12 -11.91
CA ASP A 58 31.82 -20.00 -11.76
C ASP A 58 30.62 -20.14 -12.71
N HIS A 59 29.59 -20.82 -12.23
CA HIS A 59 28.33 -21.03 -12.94
C HIS A 59 27.53 -19.73 -13.15
N THR A 60 27.84 -18.62 -12.49
CA THR A 60 27.10 -17.35 -12.67
C THR A 60 27.28 -16.76 -14.07
N GLN A 61 28.31 -17.18 -14.80
CA GLN A 61 28.55 -16.85 -16.21
C GLN A 61 27.56 -17.52 -17.18
N ARG A 62 26.80 -18.52 -16.73
CA ARG A 62 25.86 -19.30 -17.54
C ARG A 62 24.39 -19.13 -17.10
N LEU A 63 24.11 -18.22 -16.17
CA LEU A 63 22.75 -17.93 -15.74
C LEU A 63 21.93 -17.34 -16.91
N PRO A 64 20.74 -17.90 -17.21
CA PRO A 64 19.77 -17.25 -18.09
C PRO A 64 19.36 -15.88 -17.55
N GLU A 65 19.06 -14.93 -18.43
CA GLU A 65 18.70 -13.56 -18.03
C GLU A 65 17.45 -13.51 -17.15
N THR A 66 16.52 -14.44 -17.30
CA THR A 66 15.34 -14.60 -16.43
C THR A 66 15.72 -14.99 -15.00
N VAL A 67 16.61 -15.98 -14.82
CA VAL A 67 17.08 -16.41 -13.49
C VAL A 67 17.91 -15.30 -12.85
N LEU A 68 18.77 -14.64 -13.62
CA LEU A 68 19.54 -13.49 -13.16
C LEU A 68 18.64 -12.32 -12.75
N ARG A 69 17.56 -12.06 -13.50
CA ARG A 69 16.55 -11.06 -13.14
C ARG A 69 15.92 -11.39 -11.78
N CYS A 70 15.41 -12.60 -11.58
CA CYS A 70 14.80 -12.99 -10.31
C CYS A 70 15.78 -12.89 -9.13
N ILE A 71 17.07 -13.19 -9.32
CA ILE A 71 18.10 -12.98 -8.29
C ILE A 71 18.26 -11.48 -7.96
N LEU A 72 18.36 -10.62 -8.98
CA LEU A 72 18.53 -9.18 -8.79
C LEU A 72 17.27 -8.48 -8.24
N GLU A 73 16.08 -9.03 -8.50
CA GLU A 73 14.82 -8.63 -7.86
C GLU A 73 14.78 -9.00 -6.37
N GLN A 74 15.57 -9.97 -5.89
CA GLN A 74 15.77 -10.18 -4.45
C GLN A 74 16.85 -9.26 -3.84
N VAL A 75 17.78 -8.74 -4.65
CA VAL A 75 18.77 -7.74 -4.19
C VAL A 75 18.13 -6.36 -4.02
N CYS A 76 17.15 -6.01 -4.87
CA CYS A 76 16.39 -4.77 -4.74
C CYS A 76 14.91 -4.99 -5.09
N PRO A 77 14.07 -5.42 -4.12
CA PRO A 77 12.66 -5.74 -4.37
C PRO A 77 11.84 -4.56 -4.92
N HIS A 78 12.08 -3.35 -4.42
CA HIS A 78 11.32 -2.17 -4.81
C HIS A 78 11.68 -1.65 -6.23
N ALA A 79 12.74 -2.14 -6.88
CA ALA A 79 12.99 -1.86 -8.30
C ALA A 79 12.04 -2.64 -9.24
N ALA A 80 11.35 -3.67 -8.71
CA ALA A 80 10.28 -4.41 -9.37
C ALA A 80 8.87 -3.98 -8.89
N ASP A 81 8.76 -2.92 -8.09
CA ASP A 81 7.48 -2.40 -7.62
C ASP A 81 6.76 -1.62 -8.74
N GLU A 82 5.72 -2.24 -9.29
CA GLU A 82 4.82 -1.65 -10.30
C GLU A 82 3.50 -1.12 -9.68
N THR A 83 3.44 -0.91 -8.35
CA THR A 83 2.27 -0.27 -7.71
C THR A 83 2.18 1.22 -8.07
N LEU A 84 0.95 1.72 -8.18
CA LEU A 84 0.65 3.14 -8.42
C LEU A 84 0.63 3.95 -7.12
N ASP A 85 1.28 3.46 -6.05
CA ASP A 85 1.23 4.08 -4.72
C ASP A 85 2.56 4.79 -4.39
N GLY A 86 2.47 5.87 -3.61
CA GLY A 86 3.55 6.84 -3.47
C GLY A 86 4.73 6.31 -2.67
N SER A 87 5.86 7.01 -2.72
CA SER A 87 7.08 6.60 -2.01
C SER A 87 6.85 6.31 -0.51
N GLU A 88 5.92 7.02 0.12
CA GLU A 88 5.56 6.89 1.52
C GLU A 88 4.80 5.59 1.83
N ASP A 89 4.00 5.06 0.89
CA ASP A 89 3.18 3.85 1.04
C ASP A 89 3.88 2.60 0.49
N SER A 90 4.73 2.76 -0.53
CA SER A 90 5.35 1.67 -1.29
C SER A 90 6.71 1.22 -0.72
N GLY A 91 6.77 1.05 0.61
CA GLY A 91 7.94 0.55 1.32
C GLY A 91 8.08 -0.97 1.26
N ASN A 92 9.29 -1.47 1.56
CA ASN A 92 9.57 -2.90 1.78
C ASN A 92 10.47 -3.06 3.02
N ASP A 93 10.49 -4.25 3.62
CA ASP A 93 11.43 -4.57 4.70
C ASP A 93 12.88 -4.47 4.20
N GLY A 94 13.65 -3.53 4.76
CA GLY A 94 15.04 -3.29 4.36
C GLY A 94 15.42 -1.80 4.38
N CYS A 95 16.47 -1.45 3.65
CA CYS A 95 16.90 -0.06 3.51
C CYS A 95 17.08 0.28 2.03
N MET A 96 16.04 0.86 1.43
CA MET A 96 15.92 1.06 -0.02
C MET A 96 17.15 1.74 -0.68
N SER A 97 17.76 2.74 -0.02
CA SER A 97 18.99 3.41 -0.47
C SER A 97 20.29 2.56 -0.39
N CYS A 98 20.25 1.40 0.26
CA CYS A 98 21.29 0.37 0.23
C CYS A 98 20.99 -0.65 -0.89
N ASP A 99 19.77 -1.17 -0.95
CA ASP A 99 19.35 -2.16 -1.95
C ASP A 99 19.62 -1.67 -3.39
N MET A 100 19.31 -0.40 -3.69
CA MET A 100 19.63 0.25 -4.97
C MET A 100 21.14 0.41 -5.21
N ARG A 101 21.93 0.65 -4.15
CA ARG A 101 23.40 0.73 -4.24
C ARG A 101 23.99 -0.64 -4.54
N ASP A 102 23.48 -1.70 -3.92
CA ASP A 102 23.98 -3.06 -4.10
C ASP A 102 23.56 -3.63 -5.46
N LEU A 103 22.37 -3.29 -5.96
CA LEU A 103 21.97 -3.57 -7.35
C LEU A 103 22.81 -2.77 -8.37
N ALA A 104 23.17 -1.51 -8.08
CA ALA A 104 24.12 -0.74 -8.90
C ALA A 104 25.52 -1.39 -8.90
N HIS A 105 26.02 -1.85 -7.76
CA HIS A 105 27.26 -2.62 -7.69
C HIS A 105 27.17 -3.94 -8.47
N CYS A 106 26.04 -4.65 -8.43
CA CYS A 106 25.79 -5.82 -9.27
C CYS A 106 25.87 -5.47 -10.77
N ALA A 107 25.33 -4.34 -11.20
CA ALA A 107 25.40 -3.84 -12.58
C ALA A 107 26.85 -3.57 -13.05
N LEU A 108 27.77 -3.25 -12.13
CA LEU A 108 29.18 -2.99 -12.42
C LEU A 108 30.03 -4.27 -12.55
N THR A 109 29.58 -5.41 -11.99
CA THR A 109 30.35 -6.67 -12.01
C THR A 109 30.66 -7.17 -13.42
N ARG A 110 29.66 -7.22 -14.31
CA ARG A 110 29.72 -7.87 -15.62
C ARG A 110 28.79 -7.21 -16.64
N ARG A 111 29.20 -7.19 -17.91
CA ARG A 111 28.42 -6.58 -19.01
C ARG A 111 27.06 -7.24 -19.25
N GLN A 112 26.95 -8.55 -19.03
CA GLN A 112 25.68 -9.28 -19.12
C GLN A 112 24.73 -8.82 -18.00
N TRP A 113 25.24 -8.73 -16.76
CA TRP A 113 24.45 -8.32 -15.60
C TRP A 113 23.94 -6.89 -15.72
N TYR A 114 24.75 -5.98 -16.27
CA TYR A 114 24.33 -4.59 -16.53
C TYR A 114 23.03 -4.50 -17.34
N GLY A 115 22.81 -5.33 -18.36
CA GLY A 115 21.60 -5.26 -19.19
C GLY A 115 20.30 -5.48 -18.41
N VAL A 116 20.36 -6.43 -17.47
CA VAL A 116 19.27 -6.83 -16.57
C VAL A 116 19.15 -5.88 -15.38
N ALA A 117 20.28 -5.55 -14.72
CA ALA A 117 20.31 -4.66 -13.56
C ALA A 117 19.87 -3.24 -13.92
N ALA A 118 20.34 -2.68 -15.04
CA ALA A 118 19.83 -1.41 -15.59
C ALA A 118 18.44 -1.56 -16.24
N GLY A 119 17.88 -2.77 -16.26
CA GLY A 119 16.45 -2.99 -16.54
C GLY A 119 15.63 -2.66 -15.30
N LEU A 120 16.02 -3.18 -14.15
CA LEU A 120 15.36 -2.94 -12.85
C LEU A 120 15.60 -1.50 -12.36
N LEU A 121 16.85 -1.03 -12.28
CA LEU A 121 17.27 0.30 -11.80
C LEU A 121 16.67 1.49 -12.57
N TYR A 122 16.07 1.24 -13.74
CA TYR A 122 15.40 2.23 -14.58
C TYR A 122 13.97 1.84 -14.96
N ASN A 123 13.35 0.84 -14.32
CA ASN A 123 11.92 0.51 -14.48
C ASN A 123 11.07 1.27 -13.45
N SER A 124 11.29 0.95 -12.17
CA SER A 124 10.71 1.65 -11.02
C SER A 124 11.83 2.35 -10.25
N ILE A 125 11.84 3.68 -10.30
CA ILE A 125 12.92 4.50 -9.74
C ILE A 125 12.44 5.14 -8.44
N ARG A 126 13.14 4.85 -7.35
CA ARG A 126 12.90 5.42 -6.01
C ARG A 126 14.08 6.30 -5.58
N ILE A 127 13.80 7.46 -4.99
CA ILE A 127 14.82 8.37 -4.44
C ILE A 127 14.50 8.72 -2.98
N ASP A 128 14.90 7.87 -2.04
CA ASP A 128 14.66 8.13 -0.60
C ASP A 128 15.48 9.30 -0.05
N ALA A 129 14.92 9.93 0.99
CA ALA A 129 15.53 11.02 1.74
C ALA A 129 16.70 10.57 2.64
N VAL A 130 16.57 9.40 3.24
CA VAL A 130 17.44 8.86 4.29
C VAL A 130 17.72 7.37 4.07
N HIS A 131 18.71 6.83 4.78
CA HIS A 131 18.85 5.41 4.99
C HIS A 131 17.96 4.93 6.15
N TYR A 132 17.27 3.80 5.96
CA TYR A 132 16.48 3.11 7.00
C TYR A 132 17.35 2.08 7.75
N CYS A 133 18.59 2.43 8.09
CA CYS A 133 19.55 1.59 8.82
C CYS A 133 20.62 2.43 9.53
N GLU A 134 21.44 1.79 10.36
CA GLU A 134 22.52 2.41 11.17
C GLU A 134 23.46 3.35 10.40
N LEU A 135 23.61 3.14 9.08
CA LEU A 135 24.41 4.00 8.22
C LEU A 135 23.91 5.45 8.17
N GLU A 136 22.63 5.72 8.45
CA GLU A 136 22.11 7.09 8.49
C GLU A 136 22.78 7.92 9.60
N GLU A 137 22.97 7.36 10.80
CA GLU A 137 23.67 8.06 11.88
C GLU A 137 25.12 8.36 11.49
N VAL A 138 25.79 7.38 10.86
CA VAL A 138 27.17 7.50 10.37
C VAL A 138 27.29 8.59 9.31
N PHE A 139 26.34 8.68 8.37
CA PHE A 139 26.33 9.71 7.33
C PHE A 139 25.91 11.09 7.88
N ALA A 140 24.92 11.16 8.78
CA ALA A 140 24.50 12.40 9.44
C ALA A 140 25.63 12.98 10.32
N GLU A 141 26.44 12.13 10.97
CA GLU A 141 27.66 12.56 11.64
C GLU A 141 28.71 13.10 10.66
N GLN A 142 28.88 12.49 9.48
CA GLN A 142 29.80 12.99 8.46
C GLN A 142 29.36 14.35 7.91
N HIS A 143 28.06 14.54 7.66
CA HIS A 143 27.47 15.84 7.29
C HIS A 143 27.75 16.93 8.33
N ARG A 144 27.56 16.65 9.63
CA ARG A 144 27.87 17.60 10.71
C ARG A 144 29.37 17.93 10.84
N LYS A 145 30.25 17.16 10.18
CA LYS A 145 31.71 17.33 10.20
C LYS A 145 32.24 18.00 8.92
N SER A 146 31.55 17.93 7.79
CA SER A 146 31.87 18.70 6.58
C SER A 146 31.63 20.19 6.79
N ARG A 147 32.70 21.00 6.71
CA ARG A 147 32.68 22.46 6.96
C ARG A 147 32.67 23.34 5.71
N HIS A 148 32.44 22.74 4.55
CA HIS A 148 32.27 23.46 3.28
C HIS A 148 30.83 23.27 2.82
N GLY A 149 30.15 24.39 2.57
CA GLY A 149 28.71 24.45 2.27
C GLY A 149 28.37 24.03 0.84
N ASP A 150 28.75 22.82 0.44
CA ASP A 150 28.00 22.07 -0.58
C ASP A 150 26.70 21.56 0.08
N ASP A 151 25.84 22.50 0.50
CA ASP A 151 24.54 22.24 1.15
C ASP A 151 23.47 21.82 0.11
N LEU A 152 23.90 21.11 -0.94
CA LEU A 152 22.99 20.49 -1.91
C LEU A 152 22.43 19.20 -1.32
N ASP A 153 21.14 19.25 -1.01
CA ASP A 153 20.34 18.11 -0.58
C ASP A 153 20.58 16.87 -1.46
N ARG A 154 20.87 15.72 -0.82
CA ARG A 154 21.28 14.49 -1.53
C ARG A 154 20.18 13.92 -2.45
N PRO A 155 18.90 13.83 -2.03
CA PRO A 155 17.77 13.52 -2.92
C PRO A 155 17.69 14.46 -4.13
N THR A 156 17.89 15.76 -3.92
CA THR A 156 17.92 16.75 -5.01
C THR A 156 19.10 16.50 -5.97
N ALA A 157 20.29 16.21 -5.45
CA ALA A 157 21.44 15.83 -6.27
C ALA A 157 21.20 14.52 -7.06
N ARG A 158 20.58 13.51 -6.44
CA ARG A 158 20.17 12.24 -7.10
C ARG A 158 19.17 12.51 -8.23
N LEU A 159 18.18 13.37 -8.02
CA LEU A 159 17.20 13.76 -9.04
C LEU A 159 17.85 14.53 -10.20
N GLN A 160 18.84 15.39 -9.93
CA GLN A 160 19.61 16.07 -10.98
C GLN A 160 20.47 15.12 -11.81
N GLN A 161 21.11 14.13 -11.17
CA GLN A 161 21.84 13.05 -11.84
C GLN A 161 20.91 12.15 -12.66
N LEU A 162 19.71 11.83 -12.15
CA LEU A 162 18.67 11.12 -12.88
C LEU A 162 18.24 11.89 -14.12
N CYS A 163 17.90 13.18 -13.97
CA CYS A 163 17.54 14.08 -15.07
C CYS A 163 18.61 14.09 -16.16
N GLN A 164 19.89 14.17 -15.77
CA GLN A 164 21.01 14.17 -16.72
C GLN A 164 21.19 12.83 -17.42
N SER A 165 20.82 11.72 -16.77
CA SER A 165 20.92 10.37 -17.31
C SER A 165 19.80 10.05 -18.31
N VAL A 166 18.53 10.29 -17.94
CA VAL A 166 17.37 10.01 -18.84
C VAL A 166 17.35 10.92 -20.06
N ARG A 167 17.78 12.19 -19.92
CA ARG A 167 17.94 13.11 -21.06
C ARG A 167 19.22 12.89 -21.85
N GLY A 168 20.28 12.40 -21.21
CA GLY A 168 21.54 12.05 -21.86
C GLY A 168 21.49 10.74 -22.65
N ASN A 169 20.55 9.85 -22.30
CA ASN A 169 20.36 8.56 -22.95
C ASN A 169 18.87 8.19 -23.02
N GLN A 170 18.25 8.45 -24.18
CA GLN A 170 16.84 8.19 -24.45
C GLN A 170 16.43 6.72 -24.21
N TYR A 171 17.34 5.76 -24.34
CA TYR A 171 17.06 4.34 -24.06
C TYR A 171 16.85 4.07 -22.57
N LEU A 172 17.45 4.86 -21.67
CA LEU A 172 17.16 4.81 -20.24
C LEU A 172 15.81 5.50 -19.96
N GLY A 173 15.57 6.66 -20.55
CA GLY A 173 14.27 7.37 -20.44
C GLY A 173 13.07 6.52 -20.90
N GLN A 174 13.22 5.73 -21.96
CA GLN A 174 12.21 4.79 -22.45
C GLN A 174 11.96 3.57 -21.53
N ARG A 175 12.86 3.27 -20.58
CA ARG A 175 12.64 2.20 -19.59
C ARG A 175 11.81 2.68 -18.39
N VAL A 176 11.85 3.97 -18.08
CA VAL A 176 11.21 4.52 -16.87
C VAL A 176 9.70 4.48 -16.95
N ARG A 177 9.08 3.73 -16.04
CA ARG A 177 7.63 3.63 -15.85
C ARG A 177 7.14 4.26 -14.55
N PHE A 178 7.92 4.17 -13.48
CA PHE A 178 7.55 4.70 -12.16
C PHE A 178 8.67 5.60 -11.61
N ILE A 179 8.31 6.77 -11.07
CA ILE A 179 9.23 7.69 -10.39
C ILE A 179 8.63 8.04 -9.01
N LYS A 180 9.17 7.43 -7.95
CA LYS A 180 8.69 7.56 -6.57
C LYS A 180 9.63 8.45 -5.74
N LEU A 181 9.07 9.53 -5.17
CA LEU A 181 9.81 10.66 -4.60
C LEU A 181 9.17 11.12 -3.28
N PRO A 182 9.95 11.29 -2.19
CA PRO A 182 9.43 11.75 -0.91
C PRO A 182 8.93 13.20 -1.01
N TYR A 183 7.88 13.49 -0.24
CA TYR A 183 7.19 14.79 -0.17
C TYR A 183 8.11 16.02 -0.29
N MET A 184 9.16 16.11 0.53
CA MET A 184 10.07 17.26 0.55
C MET A 184 10.80 17.50 -0.77
N LEU A 185 11.18 16.42 -1.49
CA LEU A 185 11.87 16.52 -2.78
C LEU A 185 10.92 16.98 -3.89
N ARG A 186 9.70 16.42 -3.95
CA ARG A 186 8.73 16.78 -4.99
C ARG A 186 8.19 18.20 -4.84
N GLU A 187 8.10 18.72 -3.61
CA GLU A 187 7.80 20.14 -3.36
C GLU A 187 8.95 21.09 -3.72
N ALA A 188 10.20 20.78 -3.35
CA ALA A 188 11.33 21.67 -3.59
C ALA A 188 11.79 21.68 -5.05
N ALA A 189 11.87 20.51 -5.71
CA ALA A 189 12.58 20.32 -6.97
C ALA A 189 11.65 20.32 -8.21
N LYS A 190 10.55 21.07 -8.19
CA LYS A 190 9.50 21.10 -9.23
C LYS A 190 10.03 21.26 -10.66
N ALA A 191 11.00 22.15 -10.86
CA ALA A 191 11.63 22.38 -12.17
C ALA A 191 12.51 21.20 -12.62
N ASP A 192 13.17 20.52 -11.69
CA ASP A 192 14.08 19.40 -11.98
C ASP A 192 13.28 18.11 -12.24
N LEU A 193 12.16 17.95 -11.53
CA LEU A 193 11.14 16.94 -11.84
C LEU A 193 10.57 17.14 -13.24
N ALA A 194 10.18 18.36 -13.64
CA ALA A 194 9.69 18.65 -14.98
C ALA A 194 10.73 18.30 -16.06
N ARG A 195 12.02 18.66 -15.85
CA ARG A 195 13.12 18.28 -16.74
C ARG A 195 13.33 16.76 -16.81
N THR A 196 13.12 16.03 -15.71
CA THR A 196 13.27 14.56 -15.65
C THR A 196 12.13 13.87 -16.40
N VAL A 197 10.88 14.24 -16.10
CA VAL A 197 9.65 13.75 -16.73
C VAL A 197 9.69 13.93 -18.25
N SER A 198 10.19 15.08 -18.73
CA SER A 198 10.35 15.37 -20.16
C SER A 198 11.23 14.35 -20.92
N GLY A 199 12.10 13.61 -20.21
CA GLY A 199 12.92 12.52 -20.77
C GLY A 199 12.29 11.12 -20.70
N CYS A 200 11.13 10.95 -20.05
CA CYS A 200 10.54 9.65 -19.69
C CYS A 200 9.18 9.42 -20.38
N PRO A 201 9.13 9.06 -21.68
CA PRO A 201 7.87 9.02 -22.42
C PRO A 201 6.92 7.90 -21.98
N ASN A 202 7.46 6.79 -21.44
CA ASN A 202 6.71 5.60 -21.05
C ASN A 202 6.29 5.62 -19.57
N LEU A 203 6.24 6.81 -18.97
CA LEU A 203 5.92 7.02 -17.55
C LEU A 203 4.44 6.70 -17.28
N GLU A 204 4.20 5.72 -16.41
CA GLU A 204 2.90 5.22 -15.99
C GLU A 204 2.47 5.85 -14.65
N TYR A 205 3.44 6.20 -13.79
CA TYR A 205 3.23 6.82 -12.49
C TYR A 205 4.39 7.74 -12.05
N VAL A 206 4.07 8.82 -11.35
CA VAL A 206 5.05 9.70 -10.71
C VAL A 206 4.46 10.37 -9.46
N ASP A 207 5.25 10.46 -8.40
CA ASP A 207 4.95 11.27 -7.22
C ASP A 207 5.06 12.77 -7.54
N LEU A 208 3.94 13.49 -7.42
CA LEU A 208 3.83 14.92 -7.78
C LEU A 208 3.62 15.80 -6.53
N PRO A 209 4.02 17.09 -6.58
CA PRO A 209 3.74 18.05 -5.52
C PRO A 209 2.24 18.33 -5.35
N ASP A 210 1.81 18.75 -4.16
CA ASP A 210 0.41 19.10 -3.87
C ASP A 210 -0.11 20.25 -4.74
N GLY A 211 0.77 21.20 -5.09
CA GLY A 211 0.48 22.26 -6.06
C GLY A 211 0.15 21.74 -7.48
N PHE A 212 0.57 20.52 -7.83
CA PHE A 212 0.10 19.88 -9.06
C PHE A 212 -1.38 19.55 -8.99
N TYR A 213 -1.86 19.09 -7.84
CA TYR A 213 -3.22 18.60 -7.64
C TYR A 213 -4.23 19.73 -7.33
N THR A 214 -3.79 20.89 -6.81
CA THR A 214 -4.63 22.09 -6.53
C THR A 214 -4.63 23.12 -7.65
N GLY A 215 -4.06 22.82 -8.83
CA GLY A 215 -4.03 23.74 -9.98
C GLY A 215 -2.94 24.81 -9.97
N ASP A 216 -2.25 25.01 -8.85
CA ASP A 216 -1.27 26.09 -8.56
C ASP A 216 -0.33 26.44 -9.74
N PRO A 217 -0.17 27.75 -10.07
CA PRO A 217 0.79 28.21 -11.09
C PRO A 217 2.24 27.71 -10.89
N SER A 218 2.69 27.44 -9.65
CA SER A 218 4.06 26.92 -9.43
C SER A 218 4.32 25.55 -10.08
N ALA A 219 3.26 24.78 -10.35
CA ALA A 219 3.32 23.47 -10.98
C ALA A 219 2.97 23.47 -12.49
N GLN A 220 2.64 24.62 -13.10
CA GLN A 220 2.17 24.66 -14.50
C GLN A 220 3.18 24.11 -15.51
N LEU A 221 4.48 24.41 -15.36
CA LEU A 221 5.52 23.88 -16.27
C LEU A 221 5.62 22.35 -16.19
N LEU A 222 5.54 21.79 -14.98
CA LEU A 222 5.53 20.35 -14.74
C LEU A 222 4.27 19.69 -15.36
N ARG A 223 3.11 20.35 -15.26
CA ARG A 223 1.86 19.90 -15.87
C ARG A 223 1.92 19.89 -17.39
N GLN A 224 2.47 20.94 -18.00
CA GLN A 224 2.65 21.04 -19.46
C GLN A 224 3.60 19.97 -20.00
N GLU A 225 4.77 19.75 -19.36
CA GLU A 225 5.68 18.67 -19.78
C GLU A 225 5.05 17.28 -19.58
N LEU A 226 4.38 17.02 -18.45
CA LEU A 226 3.71 15.72 -18.21
C LEU A 226 2.59 15.44 -19.23
N GLN A 227 1.79 16.45 -19.58
CA GLN A 227 0.73 16.33 -20.61
C GLN A 227 1.30 16.17 -22.03
N ALA A 228 2.43 16.82 -22.35
CA ALA A 228 3.05 16.78 -23.67
C ALA A 228 4.01 15.61 -23.92
N ARG A 229 4.50 14.94 -22.86
CA ARG A 229 5.54 13.90 -22.96
C ARG A 229 5.15 12.53 -22.43
N CYS A 230 4.22 12.44 -21.47
CA CYS A 230 3.89 11.19 -20.78
C CYS A 230 2.40 10.85 -20.97
N PRO A 231 1.99 10.28 -22.12
CA PRO A 231 0.58 9.96 -22.38
C PRO A 231 0.06 8.74 -21.59
N HIS A 232 0.94 7.89 -21.06
CA HIS A 232 0.62 6.59 -20.44
C HIS A 232 0.31 6.65 -18.93
N ILE A 233 0.13 7.84 -18.34
CA ILE A 233 -0.11 8.02 -16.90
C ILE A 233 -1.42 7.35 -16.48
N ARG A 234 -1.36 6.49 -15.44
CA ARG A 234 -2.48 5.62 -15.03
C ARG A 234 -3.22 6.03 -13.75
N LYS A 235 -2.64 6.90 -12.92
CA LYS A 235 -3.25 7.45 -11.69
C LYS A 235 -3.11 8.97 -11.66
N MET A 236 -4.18 9.68 -11.31
CA MET A 236 -4.15 11.13 -11.10
C MET A 236 -5.06 11.54 -9.94
N LYS A 237 -4.71 12.65 -9.28
CA LYS A 237 -5.41 13.22 -8.13
C LYS A 237 -5.76 14.68 -8.40
N TYR A 238 -6.92 15.10 -7.93
CA TYR A 238 -7.43 16.45 -8.06
C TYR A 238 -7.99 16.94 -6.72
N ASN A 239 -7.37 17.98 -6.18
CA ASN A 239 -7.78 18.66 -4.95
C ASN A 239 -8.50 19.97 -5.31
N GLU A 240 -9.23 20.56 -4.37
CA GLU A 240 -9.80 21.91 -4.46
C GLU A 240 -8.82 22.93 -5.11
N GLY A 241 -9.30 23.67 -6.12
CA GLY A 241 -8.49 24.54 -7.00
C GLY A 241 -8.05 23.87 -8.30
N GLY A 242 -8.06 22.53 -8.35
CA GLY A 242 -7.68 21.72 -9.50
C GLY A 242 -8.75 21.60 -10.59
N GLU A 243 -9.93 22.21 -10.45
CA GLU A 243 -11.10 22.06 -11.33
C GLU A 243 -10.76 22.19 -12.82
N GLN A 244 -10.15 23.31 -13.23
CA GLN A 244 -9.76 23.57 -14.62
C GLN A 244 -8.76 22.54 -15.18
N THR A 245 -7.98 21.90 -14.30
CA THR A 245 -7.00 20.87 -14.70
C THR A 245 -7.65 19.50 -14.89
N LEU A 246 -8.77 19.23 -14.20
CA LEU A 246 -9.64 18.08 -14.45
C LEU A 246 -10.44 18.26 -15.75
N GLU A 247 -10.99 19.46 -15.98
CA GLU A 247 -11.63 19.83 -17.26
C GLU A 247 -10.67 19.68 -18.45
N SER A 248 -9.37 19.93 -18.25
CA SER A 248 -8.36 19.77 -19.30
C SER A 248 -8.29 18.36 -19.90
N LEU A 249 -8.73 17.31 -19.19
CA LEU A 249 -8.82 15.94 -19.71
C LEU A 249 -9.80 15.78 -20.88
N MET A 250 -10.73 16.71 -21.08
CA MET A 250 -11.62 16.72 -22.26
C MET A 250 -10.84 16.87 -23.59
N HIS A 251 -9.60 17.36 -23.55
CA HIS A 251 -8.70 17.43 -24.72
C HIS A 251 -8.05 16.09 -25.07
N GLY A 252 -8.35 15.01 -24.33
CA GLY A 252 -7.85 13.66 -24.61
C GLY A 252 -6.46 13.34 -24.04
N TYR A 253 -5.99 14.08 -23.02
CA TYR A 253 -4.79 13.73 -22.28
C TYR A 253 -5.00 12.47 -21.40
N TRP A 254 -3.96 11.66 -21.26
CA TRP A 254 -3.89 10.50 -20.35
C TRP A 254 -5.06 9.50 -20.47
N GLN A 255 -5.33 9.01 -21.68
CA GLN A 255 -6.41 8.03 -21.97
C GLN A 255 -6.21 6.66 -21.30
N GLU A 256 -5.02 6.40 -20.74
CA GLU A 256 -4.70 5.23 -19.90
C GLU A 256 -4.99 5.43 -18.39
N LEU A 257 -5.57 6.57 -17.99
CA LEU A 257 -6.02 6.77 -16.61
C LEU A 257 -7.00 5.67 -16.20
N SER A 258 -6.58 4.91 -15.20
CA SER A 258 -7.31 3.81 -14.59
C SER A 258 -7.78 4.15 -13.18
N VAL A 259 -7.09 5.06 -12.48
CA VAL A 259 -7.37 5.51 -11.12
C VAL A 259 -7.50 7.03 -11.08
N ILE A 260 -8.63 7.54 -10.57
CA ILE A 260 -8.84 8.97 -10.30
C ILE A 260 -9.23 9.19 -8.84
N GLU A 261 -8.58 10.17 -8.19
CA GLU A 261 -8.92 10.65 -6.86
C GLU A 261 -9.41 12.10 -6.92
N LEU A 262 -10.62 12.37 -6.41
CA LEU A 262 -11.24 13.69 -6.35
C LEU A 262 -11.46 14.08 -4.88
N ASN A 263 -10.97 15.25 -4.48
CA ASN A 263 -10.97 15.69 -3.08
C ASN A 263 -11.41 17.17 -3.00
N LYS A 264 -12.63 17.42 -2.52
CA LYS A 264 -13.26 18.77 -2.42
C LYS A 264 -13.36 19.57 -3.72
N ILE A 265 -13.21 18.91 -4.87
CA ILE A 265 -13.42 19.49 -6.20
C ILE A 265 -14.85 20.00 -6.33
N ARG A 266 -15.03 21.20 -6.91
CA ARG A 266 -16.33 21.84 -7.20
C ARG A 266 -16.59 21.90 -8.70
N MET A 267 -17.26 20.89 -9.24
CA MET A 267 -17.49 20.71 -10.68
C MET A 267 -18.96 20.42 -10.97
N GLU A 268 -19.46 20.78 -12.15
CA GLU A 268 -20.80 20.40 -12.57
C GLU A 268 -20.85 18.91 -12.97
N PRO A 269 -21.88 18.14 -12.55
CA PRO A 269 -22.06 16.74 -12.98
C PRO A 269 -22.00 16.48 -14.49
N SER A 270 -22.45 17.42 -15.32
CA SER A 270 -22.43 17.28 -16.77
C SER A 270 -20.99 17.25 -17.31
N VAL A 271 -20.14 18.16 -16.82
CA VAL A 271 -18.72 18.29 -17.14
C VAL A 271 -17.95 17.09 -16.64
N LEU A 272 -18.19 16.64 -15.40
CA LEU A 272 -17.56 15.42 -14.85
C LEU A 272 -17.84 14.21 -15.75
N ARG A 273 -19.08 14.06 -16.22
CA ARG A 273 -19.44 12.94 -17.11
C ARG A 273 -18.78 13.06 -18.47
N GLN A 274 -18.68 14.27 -19.04
CA GLN A 274 -17.93 14.49 -20.28
C GLN A 274 -16.44 14.13 -20.12
N VAL A 275 -15.82 14.50 -18.99
CA VAL A 275 -14.45 14.07 -18.62
C VAL A 275 -14.36 12.54 -18.51
N PHE A 276 -15.24 11.87 -17.76
CA PHE A 276 -15.21 10.40 -17.68
C PHE A 276 -15.51 9.72 -19.04
N GLY A 277 -16.22 10.40 -19.94
CA GLY A 277 -16.47 9.96 -21.31
C GLY A 277 -15.22 9.92 -22.20
N THR A 278 -14.15 10.64 -21.87
CA THR A 278 -12.86 10.58 -22.60
C THR A 278 -11.88 9.54 -22.02
N LEU A 279 -12.26 8.83 -20.95
CA LEU A 279 -11.37 7.94 -20.18
C LEU A 279 -11.82 6.47 -20.25
N PRO A 280 -11.52 5.75 -21.35
CA PRO A 280 -12.03 4.39 -21.59
C PRO A 280 -11.52 3.36 -20.56
N ASN A 281 -10.33 3.60 -19.98
CA ASN A 281 -9.66 2.68 -19.07
C ASN A 281 -10.05 2.87 -17.59
N LEU A 282 -10.82 3.91 -17.26
CA LEU A 282 -11.17 4.24 -15.87
C LEU A 282 -11.80 3.03 -15.15
N ALA A 283 -11.21 2.68 -14.01
CA ALA A 283 -11.51 1.47 -13.25
C ALA A 283 -11.67 1.75 -11.75
N GLU A 284 -10.95 2.71 -11.20
CA GLU A 284 -11.06 3.11 -9.80
C GLU A 284 -11.37 4.60 -9.70
N LEU A 285 -12.40 4.94 -8.94
CA LEU A 285 -12.75 6.32 -8.61
C LEU A 285 -12.84 6.46 -7.09
N ARG A 286 -12.10 7.44 -6.55
CA ARG A 286 -12.19 7.85 -5.14
C ARG A 286 -12.72 9.28 -5.09
N VAL A 287 -13.76 9.52 -4.30
CA VAL A 287 -14.37 10.84 -4.10
C VAL A 287 -14.42 11.15 -2.61
N SER A 288 -13.83 12.26 -2.18
CA SER A 288 -13.78 12.72 -0.79
C SER A 288 -14.30 14.15 -0.65
N GLY A 289 -15.26 14.37 0.27
CA GLY A 289 -15.76 15.69 0.64
C GLY A 289 -16.43 16.46 -0.50
N VAL A 290 -17.32 15.80 -1.26
CA VAL A 290 -18.01 16.38 -2.42
C VAL A 290 -19.52 16.42 -2.17
N GLU A 291 -20.08 17.63 -2.22
CA GLU A 291 -21.51 17.89 -1.91
C GLU A 291 -22.41 17.86 -3.15
N TRP A 292 -21.90 18.21 -4.35
CA TRP A 292 -22.70 18.29 -5.59
C TRP A 292 -22.97 16.92 -6.23
N LEU A 293 -22.26 15.87 -5.80
CA LEU A 293 -22.38 14.52 -6.38
C LEU A 293 -23.61 13.81 -5.80
N ASN A 294 -24.58 13.55 -6.66
CA ASN A 294 -25.87 12.96 -6.31
C ASN A 294 -26.30 11.83 -7.27
N ASP A 295 -27.42 11.17 -6.98
CA ASP A 295 -27.91 10.01 -7.75
C ASP A 295 -28.07 10.28 -9.26
N SER A 296 -28.53 11.48 -9.65
CA SER A 296 -28.69 11.85 -11.07
C SER A 296 -27.38 11.83 -11.86
N THR A 297 -26.24 11.94 -11.18
CA THR A 297 -24.91 11.88 -11.79
C THR A 297 -24.54 10.47 -12.22
N LEU A 298 -25.01 9.45 -11.49
CA LEU A 298 -24.78 8.03 -11.76
C LEU A 298 -25.74 7.47 -12.83
N HIS A 299 -26.94 8.05 -12.93
CA HIS A 299 -28.00 7.59 -13.83
C HIS A 299 -27.73 7.98 -15.30
N ASN A 300 -28.33 7.27 -16.27
CA ASN A 300 -28.22 7.67 -17.67
C ASN A 300 -29.11 8.89 -17.96
N ALA A 301 -28.51 9.94 -18.53
CA ALA A 301 -29.18 11.17 -18.93
C ALA A 301 -29.01 11.39 -20.45
N ALA A 302 -30.06 11.84 -21.12
CA ALA A 302 -30.00 12.08 -22.57
C ALA A 302 -29.01 13.20 -22.90
N GLY A 303 -28.14 12.96 -23.89
CA GLY A 303 -27.10 13.92 -24.31
C GLY A 303 -25.81 13.90 -23.48
N LEU A 304 -25.73 13.11 -22.41
CA LEU A 304 -24.49 12.90 -21.64
C LEU A 304 -24.01 11.45 -21.76
N PRO A 305 -22.68 11.19 -21.72
CA PRO A 305 -22.17 9.83 -21.67
C PRO A 305 -22.65 9.10 -20.40
N PRO A 306 -22.77 7.75 -20.44
CA PRO A 306 -23.09 6.96 -19.26
C PRO A 306 -21.99 7.11 -18.19
N PHE A 307 -22.35 6.98 -16.92
CA PHE A 307 -21.35 6.94 -15.86
C PHE A 307 -20.47 5.69 -16.03
N PRO A 308 -19.12 5.80 -15.90
CA PRO A 308 -18.22 4.68 -16.17
C PRO A 308 -18.53 3.45 -15.31
N ALA A 309 -18.40 2.26 -15.89
CA ALA A 309 -18.49 1.02 -15.15
C ALA A 309 -17.21 0.83 -14.32
N LEU A 310 -17.25 0.98 -13.00
CA LEU A 310 -16.07 0.93 -12.14
C LEU A 310 -15.79 -0.47 -11.59
N ARG A 311 -14.51 -0.74 -11.28
CA ARG A 311 -14.04 -1.89 -10.49
C ARG A 311 -13.97 -1.57 -9.00
N THR A 312 -13.54 -0.36 -8.68
CA THR A 312 -13.40 0.14 -7.30
C THR A 312 -14.06 1.51 -7.20
N LEU A 313 -14.97 1.67 -6.24
CA LEU A 313 -15.61 2.95 -5.94
C LEU A 313 -15.41 3.28 -4.46
N THR A 314 -14.79 4.42 -4.17
CA THR A 314 -14.64 4.96 -2.82
C THR A 314 -15.39 6.27 -2.69
N LEU A 315 -16.30 6.35 -1.71
CA LEU A 315 -17.05 7.53 -1.34
C LEU A 315 -16.73 7.87 0.12
N GLU A 316 -16.20 9.06 0.37
CA GLU A 316 -15.94 9.59 1.71
C GLU A 316 -16.64 10.96 1.85
N LYS A 317 -17.49 11.12 2.87
CA LYS A 317 -18.18 12.40 3.16
C LYS A 317 -18.93 12.95 1.93
N VAL A 318 -19.58 12.04 1.19
CA VAL A 318 -20.46 12.36 0.07
C VAL A 318 -21.90 12.19 0.55
N HIS A 319 -22.67 13.28 0.51
CA HIS A 319 -23.99 13.35 1.13
C HIS A 319 -25.16 13.34 0.14
N GLY A 320 -24.90 13.47 -1.17
CA GLY A 320 -25.94 13.48 -2.22
C GLY A 320 -26.26 12.12 -2.84
N ILE A 321 -25.46 11.08 -2.60
CA ILE A 321 -25.68 9.72 -3.13
C ILE A 321 -26.46 8.88 -2.12
N THR A 322 -27.57 8.28 -2.56
CA THR A 322 -28.38 7.36 -1.76
C THR A 322 -28.07 5.89 -2.07
N ALA A 323 -28.55 4.99 -1.21
CA ALA A 323 -28.52 3.56 -1.50
C ALA A 323 -29.37 3.16 -2.73
N GLU A 324 -30.44 3.91 -3.02
CA GLU A 324 -31.30 3.68 -4.19
C GLU A 324 -30.60 4.07 -5.49
N GLY A 325 -29.90 5.22 -5.52
CA GLY A 325 -29.09 5.62 -6.67
C GLY A 325 -27.93 4.66 -6.95
N LEU A 326 -27.27 4.14 -5.90
CA LEU A 326 -26.27 3.07 -6.06
C LEU A 326 -26.90 1.77 -6.58
N ALA A 327 -28.08 1.37 -6.09
CA ALA A 327 -28.78 0.20 -6.59
C ALA A 327 -29.24 0.36 -8.05
N GLN A 328 -29.62 1.57 -8.45
CA GLN A 328 -29.99 1.92 -9.83
C GLN A 328 -28.77 1.96 -10.76
N TYR A 329 -27.62 2.49 -10.32
CA TYR A 329 -26.34 2.37 -11.04
C TYR A 329 -25.95 0.90 -11.25
N LEU A 330 -26.12 0.07 -10.22
CA LEU A 330 -25.89 -1.37 -10.28
C LEU A 330 -26.95 -2.16 -11.07
N THR A 331 -28.06 -1.54 -11.48
CA THR A 331 -29.00 -2.17 -12.43
C THR A 331 -28.37 -2.30 -13.83
N SER A 332 -27.32 -1.52 -14.13
CA SER A 332 -26.51 -1.71 -15.33
C SER A 332 -25.62 -2.96 -15.20
N PRO A 333 -25.77 -3.99 -16.07
CA PRO A 333 -25.01 -5.23 -15.96
C PRO A 333 -23.50 -5.04 -16.20
N MET A 334 -23.10 -3.99 -16.93
CA MET A 334 -21.70 -3.63 -17.09
C MET A 334 -21.08 -3.15 -15.78
N CYS A 335 -21.82 -2.38 -14.99
CA CYS A 335 -21.39 -1.88 -13.69
C CYS A 335 -21.38 -2.99 -12.63
N ALA A 336 -22.48 -3.76 -12.51
CA ALA A 336 -22.61 -4.84 -11.54
C ALA A 336 -21.52 -5.92 -11.67
N ASN A 337 -21.17 -6.30 -12.91
CA ASN A 337 -20.17 -7.34 -13.19
C ASN A 337 -18.71 -6.85 -13.12
N ARG A 338 -18.49 -5.53 -13.12
CA ARG A 338 -17.15 -4.92 -12.99
C ARG A 338 -16.84 -4.54 -11.54
N LEU A 339 -17.80 -4.05 -10.76
CA LEU A 339 -17.57 -3.57 -9.39
C LEU A 339 -17.18 -4.72 -8.43
N ARG A 340 -15.96 -4.67 -7.89
CA ARG A 340 -15.39 -5.65 -6.95
C ARG A 340 -15.16 -5.09 -5.55
N THR A 341 -14.88 -3.80 -5.45
CA THR A 341 -14.60 -3.12 -4.19
C THR A 341 -15.48 -1.88 -4.07
N LEU A 342 -16.20 -1.77 -2.97
CA LEU A 342 -17.00 -0.59 -2.62
C LEU A 342 -16.56 -0.12 -1.23
N VAL A 343 -16.22 1.16 -1.11
CA VAL A 343 -15.79 1.80 0.14
C VAL A 343 -16.69 3.01 0.39
N ILE A 344 -17.35 3.06 1.54
CA ILE A 344 -18.30 4.10 1.92
C ILE A 344 -17.95 4.56 3.33
N LYS A 345 -17.61 5.84 3.49
CA LYS A 345 -17.19 6.43 4.77
C LYS A 345 -17.94 7.73 5.04
N ASP A 346 -18.62 7.81 6.18
CA ASP A 346 -19.38 8.97 6.67
C ASP A 346 -20.45 9.52 5.69
N CYS A 347 -20.93 8.69 4.75
CA CYS A 347 -21.95 9.09 3.77
C CYS A 347 -23.36 8.98 4.37
N SER A 348 -23.85 10.06 4.98
CA SER A 348 -25.12 10.08 5.75
C SER A 348 -26.37 9.64 4.97
N ALA A 349 -26.40 9.80 3.64
CA ALA A 349 -27.50 9.38 2.78
C ALA A 349 -27.52 7.86 2.47
N ILE A 350 -26.48 7.12 2.86
CA ILE A 350 -26.40 5.66 2.75
C ILE A 350 -26.52 5.08 4.17
N SER A 351 -27.74 5.00 4.68
CA SER A 351 -28.02 4.47 6.03
C SER A 351 -27.68 2.97 6.13
N PRO A 352 -27.30 2.44 7.32
CA PRO A 352 -26.97 1.02 7.45
C PRO A 352 -28.18 0.10 7.20
N SER A 353 -29.40 0.62 7.38
CA SER A 353 -30.64 -0.10 7.07
C SER A 353 -30.91 -0.22 5.57
N SER A 354 -30.47 0.74 4.75
CA SER A 354 -30.66 0.72 3.29
C SER A 354 -29.58 -0.07 2.53
N LEU A 355 -28.48 -0.42 3.19
CA LEU A 355 -27.33 -1.14 2.62
C LEU A 355 -27.70 -2.49 1.96
N HIS A 356 -28.79 -3.13 2.39
CA HIS A 356 -29.31 -4.37 1.79
C HIS A 356 -29.71 -4.19 0.31
N LEU A 357 -30.16 -2.99 -0.10
CA LEU A 357 -30.51 -2.68 -1.49
C LEU A 357 -29.27 -2.73 -2.39
N VAL A 358 -28.18 -2.11 -1.94
CA VAL A 358 -26.90 -2.09 -2.67
C VAL A 358 -26.34 -3.51 -2.79
N LEU A 359 -26.35 -4.29 -1.70
CA LEU A 359 -25.89 -5.68 -1.72
C LEU A 359 -26.73 -6.60 -2.62
N ALA A 360 -28.04 -6.36 -2.73
CA ALA A 360 -28.91 -7.14 -3.61
C ALA A 360 -28.62 -6.89 -5.10
N SER A 361 -28.36 -5.65 -5.50
CA SER A 361 -27.98 -5.31 -6.88
C SER A 361 -26.52 -5.62 -7.22
N ALA A 362 -25.62 -5.68 -6.22
CA ALA A 362 -24.19 -5.84 -6.41
C ALA A 362 -23.75 -7.28 -6.74
N THR A 363 -24.09 -7.77 -7.95
CA THR A 363 -23.89 -9.17 -8.36
C THR A 363 -22.48 -9.71 -8.17
N SER A 364 -21.43 -8.90 -8.36
CA SER A 364 -20.03 -9.37 -8.44
C SER A 364 -19.07 -8.81 -7.39
N LEU A 365 -19.60 -8.02 -6.44
CA LEU A 365 -18.87 -7.36 -5.35
C LEU A 365 -18.18 -8.37 -4.43
N LYS A 366 -16.90 -8.15 -4.13
CA LYS A 366 -16.09 -9.03 -3.26
C LYS A 366 -15.71 -8.38 -1.93
N THR A 367 -15.51 -7.06 -1.91
CA THR A 367 -15.08 -6.30 -0.75
C THR A 367 -16.03 -5.13 -0.53
N LEU A 368 -16.59 -5.03 0.67
CA LEU A 368 -17.32 -3.84 1.13
C LEU A 368 -16.64 -3.31 2.39
N GLU A 369 -16.30 -2.03 2.39
CA GLU A 369 -15.88 -1.29 3.57
C GLU A 369 -16.91 -0.20 3.84
N TYR A 370 -17.55 -0.26 5.00
CA TYR A 370 -18.63 0.65 5.39
C TYR A 370 -18.36 1.21 6.79
N THR A 371 -18.12 2.52 6.86
CA THR A 371 -17.95 3.28 8.11
C THR A 371 -19.04 4.33 8.20
N ALA A 372 -19.81 4.33 9.30
CA ALA A 372 -20.92 5.28 9.48
C ALA A 372 -21.02 5.80 10.91
N LEU A 373 -21.29 7.11 11.02
CA LEU A 373 -21.62 7.81 12.27
C LEU A 373 -23.12 7.71 12.56
N VAL A 374 -23.48 7.30 13.78
CA VAL A 374 -24.86 7.00 14.17
C VAL A 374 -25.23 7.63 15.52
N THR A 375 -26.36 8.32 15.57
CA THR A 375 -26.88 9.06 16.72
C THR A 375 -27.94 8.30 17.53
N ALA A 376 -28.72 7.43 16.87
CA ALA A 376 -29.88 6.71 17.41
C ALA A 376 -29.83 5.22 17.05
N ALA A 377 -30.51 4.37 17.83
CA ALA A 377 -30.58 2.94 17.57
C ALA A 377 -31.45 2.63 16.33
N LEU A 378 -31.20 1.48 15.70
CA LEU A 378 -32.00 0.97 14.59
C LEU A 378 -33.48 0.82 15.00
N HIS A 379 -34.39 1.32 14.17
CA HIS A 379 -35.82 1.22 14.41
C HIS A 379 -36.31 -0.24 14.39
N LEU A 380 -37.40 -0.51 15.11
CA LEU A 380 -37.97 -1.85 15.32
C LEU A 380 -38.74 -2.39 14.09
N ASP A 381 -38.87 -1.61 13.02
CA ASP A 381 -39.49 -2.02 11.78
C ASP A 381 -38.68 -3.14 11.09
N PRO A 382 -39.33 -4.06 10.34
CA PRO A 382 -38.68 -5.26 9.80
C PRO A 382 -37.77 -4.95 8.60
N VAL A 383 -36.54 -4.48 8.88
CA VAL A 383 -35.50 -4.28 7.86
C VAL A 383 -35.13 -5.62 7.21
N PRO A 384 -35.14 -5.74 5.86
CA PRO A 384 -34.69 -6.94 5.17
C PRO A 384 -33.21 -7.26 5.51
N PRO A 385 -32.84 -8.53 5.71
CA PRO A 385 -31.47 -8.89 6.09
C PRO A 385 -30.48 -8.58 4.96
N MET A 386 -29.24 -8.25 5.33
CA MET A 386 -28.16 -7.98 4.37
C MET A 386 -27.81 -9.27 3.61
N ALA A 387 -28.12 -9.31 2.32
CA ALA A 387 -27.95 -10.50 1.49
C ALA A 387 -27.00 -10.26 0.30
N SER A 388 -25.97 -11.09 0.17
CA SER A 388 -25.03 -11.10 -0.96
C SER A 388 -24.38 -12.46 -1.13
N ARG A 389 -24.36 -12.96 -2.37
CA ARG A 389 -23.78 -14.28 -2.72
C ARG A 389 -22.30 -14.23 -3.12
N THR A 390 -21.70 -13.04 -3.16
CA THR A 390 -20.37 -12.81 -3.73
C THR A 390 -19.43 -12.01 -2.84
N LEU A 391 -19.94 -11.38 -1.78
CA LEU A 391 -19.13 -10.67 -0.79
C LEU A 391 -18.21 -11.64 -0.02
N HIS A 392 -16.89 -11.42 -0.08
CA HIS A 392 -15.87 -12.21 0.61
C HIS A 392 -15.30 -11.50 1.84
N LYS A 393 -15.16 -10.16 1.78
CA LYS A 393 -14.69 -9.32 2.87
C LYS A 393 -15.68 -8.20 3.17
N LEU A 394 -16.03 -8.03 4.44
CA LEU A 394 -16.86 -6.94 4.95
C LEU A 394 -16.15 -6.25 6.11
N ASN A 395 -15.85 -4.95 5.98
CA ASN A 395 -15.59 -4.10 7.13
C ASN A 395 -16.88 -3.33 7.43
N TYR A 396 -17.40 -3.43 8.66
CA TYR A 396 -18.65 -2.81 9.07
C TYR A 396 -18.44 -2.11 10.41
N GLU A 397 -18.12 -0.81 10.34
CA GLU A 397 -17.75 0.02 11.47
C GLU A 397 -18.84 1.06 11.77
N ILE A 398 -19.63 0.81 12.80
CA ILE A 398 -20.69 1.72 13.27
C ILE A 398 -20.16 2.50 14.47
N ILE A 399 -19.90 3.78 14.27
CA ILE A 399 -19.37 4.70 15.28
C ILE A 399 -20.55 5.46 15.90
N SER A 400 -20.80 5.28 17.19
CA SER A 400 -21.83 6.04 17.89
C SER A 400 -21.30 7.35 18.44
N THR A 401 -22.05 8.44 18.27
CA THR A 401 -21.71 9.76 18.84
C THR A 401 -22.21 9.95 20.28
N SER A 402 -22.94 8.97 20.83
CA SER A 402 -23.75 9.11 22.06
C SER A 402 -23.38 8.07 23.13
N SER A 403 -22.11 8.09 23.57
CA SER A 403 -21.53 7.18 24.57
C SER A 403 -22.20 7.19 25.96
N ASN A 404 -23.01 8.21 26.28
CA ASN A 404 -23.65 8.38 27.59
C ASN A 404 -24.96 7.56 27.78
N GLN A 405 -25.28 6.63 26.88
CA GLN A 405 -26.46 5.76 26.99
C GLN A 405 -26.09 4.38 27.55
N ARG A 406 -26.96 3.80 28.40
CA ARG A 406 -26.73 2.47 29.04
C ARG A 406 -26.58 1.31 28.04
N TYR A 407 -27.06 1.50 26.81
CA TYR A 407 -26.79 0.63 25.67
C TYR A 407 -26.36 1.53 24.51
N PRO A 408 -25.21 1.29 23.86
CA PRO A 408 -24.77 2.12 22.76
C PRO A 408 -25.63 1.85 21.51
N PRO A 409 -26.08 2.88 20.78
CA PRO A 409 -26.85 2.72 19.54
C PRO A 409 -26.29 1.72 18.54
N SER A 410 -24.96 1.63 18.40
CA SER A 410 -24.26 0.71 17.50
C SER A 410 -24.61 -0.77 17.73
N ALA A 411 -24.88 -1.19 18.97
CA ALA A 411 -25.21 -2.58 19.29
C ALA A 411 -26.47 -3.08 18.53
N SER A 412 -27.43 -2.20 18.24
CA SER A 412 -28.62 -2.56 17.46
C SER A 412 -28.30 -2.90 16.00
N TYR A 413 -27.29 -2.25 15.41
CA TYR A 413 -26.82 -2.49 14.04
C TYR A 413 -25.96 -3.75 13.96
N TYR A 414 -25.13 -4.00 14.96
CA TYR A 414 -24.37 -5.25 15.07
C TYR A 414 -25.29 -6.45 15.33
N HIS A 415 -26.38 -6.29 16.10
CA HIS A 415 -27.41 -7.33 16.22
C HIS A 415 -28.12 -7.63 14.88
N TYR A 416 -28.42 -6.61 14.08
CA TYR A 416 -28.98 -6.77 12.72
C TYR A 416 -28.01 -7.45 11.74
N LEU A 417 -26.71 -7.14 11.82
CA LEU A 417 -25.65 -7.86 11.11
C LEU A 417 -25.59 -9.34 11.54
N ALA A 418 -25.56 -9.60 12.85
CA ALA A 418 -25.56 -10.96 13.40
C ALA A 418 -26.79 -11.75 12.95
N GLN A 419 -27.98 -11.15 12.97
CA GLN A 419 -29.20 -11.80 12.49
C GLN A 419 -29.15 -12.10 10.97
N SER A 420 -28.52 -11.23 10.17
CA SER A 420 -28.32 -11.45 8.73
C SER A 420 -27.34 -12.59 8.44
N LEU A 421 -26.27 -12.70 9.24
CA LEU A 421 -25.30 -13.80 9.18
C LEU A 421 -25.93 -15.14 9.60
N MET A 422 -26.67 -15.17 10.71
CA MET A 422 -27.36 -16.37 11.19
C MET A 422 -28.47 -16.84 10.23
N LYS A 423 -29.11 -15.93 9.49
CA LYS A 423 -30.02 -16.25 8.37
C LYS A 423 -29.29 -16.77 7.11
N ASN A 424 -27.96 -16.93 7.15
CA ASN A 424 -27.12 -17.36 6.03
C ASN A 424 -27.28 -16.49 4.78
N CYS A 425 -27.50 -15.19 4.96
CA CYS A 425 -27.70 -14.25 3.85
C CYS A 425 -26.37 -13.83 3.17
N LEU A 426 -25.23 -14.06 3.82
CA LEU A 426 -23.88 -13.75 3.34
C LEU A 426 -23.01 -15.02 3.18
N PRO A 427 -23.44 -16.05 2.41
CA PRO A 427 -22.81 -17.38 2.40
C PRO A 427 -21.37 -17.42 1.85
N ALA A 428 -20.93 -16.37 1.16
CA ALA A 428 -19.57 -16.25 0.61
C ALA A 428 -18.60 -15.49 1.53
N LEU A 429 -19.08 -14.90 2.63
CA LEU A 429 -18.27 -14.06 3.52
C LEU A 429 -17.23 -14.88 4.28
N ARG A 430 -15.95 -14.51 4.13
CA ARG A 430 -14.81 -15.14 4.79
C ARG A 430 -14.17 -14.26 5.84
N GLN A 431 -14.15 -12.95 5.61
CA GLN A 431 -13.52 -11.97 6.50
C GLN A 431 -14.50 -10.89 6.91
N LEU A 432 -14.61 -10.65 8.21
CA LEU A 432 -15.54 -9.71 8.80
C LEU A 432 -14.86 -8.87 9.88
N TYR A 433 -14.76 -7.55 9.66
CA TYR A 433 -14.18 -6.59 10.59
C TYR A 433 -15.30 -5.78 11.24
N VAL A 434 -15.36 -5.75 12.57
CA VAL A 434 -16.46 -5.15 13.36
C VAL A 434 -15.91 -4.41 14.56
N ARG A 435 -16.38 -3.18 14.80
CA ARG A 435 -15.97 -2.38 15.97
C ARG A 435 -16.89 -2.66 17.18
N ASP A 436 -16.90 -3.92 17.60
CA ASP A 436 -17.60 -4.48 18.76
C ASP A 436 -16.85 -5.72 19.27
N PRO A 437 -16.34 -5.74 20.52
CA PRO A 437 -15.60 -6.87 21.08
C PRO A 437 -16.49 -8.09 21.43
N ASP A 438 -17.79 -7.88 21.69
CA ASP A 438 -18.74 -8.92 22.12
C ASP A 438 -19.47 -9.58 20.93
N PHE A 439 -19.22 -9.09 19.72
CA PHE A 439 -19.81 -9.60 18.49
C PHE A 439 -19.53 -11.08 18.19
N PRO A 440 -18.31 -11.65 18.38
CA PRO A 440 -18.08 -13.07 18.15
C PRO A 440 -18.87 -13.97 19.12
N GLU A 441 -19.05 -13.53 20.37
CA GLU A 441 -19.89 -14.22 21.36
C GLU A 441 -21.37 -14.15 20.97
N THR A 442 -21.81 -13.03 20.41
CA THR A 442 -23.18 -12.87 19.87
C THR A 442 -23.48 -13.80 18.69
N LEU A 443 -22.47 -14.19 17.90
CA LEU A 443 -22.62 -15.17 16.81
C LEU A 443 -22.62 -16.63 17.28
N THR A 444 -21.97 -16.94 18.41
CA THR A 444 -21.89 -18.31 18.95
C THR A 444 -22.98 -18.63 19.98
N LEU A 445 -23.60 -17.62 20.58
CA LEU A 445 -24.82 -17.74 21.38
C LEU A 445 -26.01 -18.13 20.48
N ALA A 446 -26.21 -19.43 20.30
CA ALA A 446 -27.36 -19.96 19.57
C ALA A 446 -28.68 -19.40 20.14
N PRO A 447 -29.61 -18.90 19.30
CA PRO A 447 -30.88 -18.37 19.77
C PRO A 447 -31.66 -19.47 20.52
N PRO A 448 -32.38 -19.15 21.60
CA PRO A 448 -33.05 -20.14 22.43
C PRO A 448 -34.05 -20.93 21.58
N VAL A 449 -33.72 -22.21 21.34
CA VAL A 449 -34.53 -23.14 20.54
C VAL A 449 -35.90 -23.23 21.20
N ARG A 450 -36.95 -22.82 20.48
CA ARG A 450 -38.31 -23.00 20.98
C ARG A 450 -38.58 -24.50 21.03
N PRO A 451 -39.10 -25.06 22.14
CA PRO A 451 -39.66 -26.40 22.07
C PRO A 451 -40.67 -26.44 20.91
N PHE A 452 -40.57 -27.49 20.08
CA PHE A 452 -41.35 -27.68 18.86
C PHE A 452 -41.02 -26.78 17.64
N SER A 453 -39.88 -26.06 17.59
CA SER A 453 -39.41 -25.49 16.31
C SER A 453 -38.57 -26.49 15.52
N GLU A 454 -39.08 -26.96 14.38
CA GLU A 454 -38.46 -27.96 13.50
C GLU A 454 -37.37 -27.39 12.57
N ALA A 455 -37.10 -26.08 12.64
CA ALA A 455 -36.05 -25.44 11.87
C ALA A 455 -34.65 -25.88 12.36
N PRO A 456 -33.72 -26.24 11.45
CA PRO A 456 -32.33 -26.50 11.83
C PRO A 456 -31.70 -25.24 12.44
N PRO A 457 -30.73 -25.38 13.35
CA PRO A 457 -30.04 -24.23 13.92
C PRO A 457 -29.36 -23.41 12.81
N PRO A 458 -29.27 -22.08 12.96
CA PRO A 458 -28.54 -21.23 12.02
C PRO A 458 -27.08 -21.69 11.93
N MET A 459 -26.67 -22.18 10.76
CA MET A 459 -25.34 -22.73 10.50
C MET A 459 -24.65 -21.93 9.40
N PHE A 460 -23.37 -21.63 9.63
CA PHE A 460 -22.48 -21.09 8.61
C PHE A 460 -22.13 -22.19 7.58
N ASN A 461 -22.06 -21.84 6.29
CA ASN A 461 -21.70 -22.80 5.23
C ASN A 461 -20.18 -22.99 5.04
N GLN A 462 -19.37 -22.11 5.61
CA GLN A 462 -17.91 -22.08 5.51
C GLN A 462 -17.33 -21.42 6.78
N PRO A 463 -16.03 -21.60 7.10
CA PRO A 463 -15.42 -20.88 8.21
C PRO A 463 -15.41 -19.35 7.98
N LEU A 464 -15.61 -18.59 9.05
CA LEU A 464 -15.64 -17.13 9.08
C LEU A 464 -14.54 -16.60 10.00
N GLU A 465 -13.67 -15.75 9.46
CA GLU A 465 -12.67 -14.97 10.19
C GLU A 465 -13.33 -13.66 10.67
N VAL A 466 -13.50 -13.52 11.98
CA VAL A 466 -14.05 -12.32 12.63
C VAL A 466 -12.91 -11.55 13.31
N TYR A 467 -12.76 -10.29 12.93
CA TYR A 467 -11.82 -9.33 13.51
C TYR A 467 -12.64 -8.32 14.32
N SER A 468 -12.71 -8.51 15.63
CA SER A 468 -13.40 -7.60 16.55
C SER A 468 -12.43 -6.57 17.14
N LYS A 469 -12.95 -5.40 17.52
CA LYS A 469 -12.15 -4.30 18.11
C LYS A 469 -13.00 -3.37 18.96
N GLY A 470 -12.51 -3.02 20.15
CA GLY A 470 -13.14 -2.06 21.06
C GLY A 470 -13.16 -0.62 20.56
N LEU A 471 -13.68 0.29 21.40
CA LEU A 471 -13.64 1.72 21.12
C LEU A 471 -12.23 2.31 21.32
N ASP A 472 -11.57 1.93 22.42
CA ASP A 472 -10.27 2.46 22.85
C ASP A 472 -9.07 1.54 22.50
N GLU A 473 -9.36 0.32 22.02
CA GLU A 473 -8.33 -0.62 21.55
C GLU A 473 -7.74 -0.18 20.21
N LEU A 474 -6.45 -0.42 19.99
CA LEU A 474 -5.75 -0.11 18.73
C LEU A 474 -5.59 -1.34 17.81
N GLU A 475 -5.54 -2.54 18.38
CA GLU A 475 -5.35 -3.80 17.66
C GLU A 475 -6.68 -4.45 17.25
N TRP A 476 -6.61 -5.51 16.43
CA TRP A 476 -7.78 -6.30 16.02
C TRP A 476 -7.72 -7.70 16.65
N ILE A 477 -8.75 -8.07 17.41
CA ILE A 477 -8.90 -9.38 18.04
C ILE A 477 -9.41 -10.38 17.00
N PHE A 478 -8.63 -11.41 16.70
CA PHE A 478 -8.99 -12.45 15.74
C PHE A 478 -9.75 -13.62 16.40
N THR A 479 -10.93 -13.93 15.88
CA THR A 479 -11.73 -15.11 16.22
C THR A 479 -12.11 -15.88 14.95
N SER A 480 -11.83 -17.18 14.88
CA SER A 480 -12.29 -18.04 13.79
C SER A 480 -13.52 -18.83 14.21
N ILE A 481 -14.62 -18.70 13.45
CA ILE A 481 -15.86 -19.46 13.65
C ILE A 481 -15.93 -20.54 12.57
N ILE A 482 -15.76 -21.80 12.97
CA ILE A 482 -15.79 -22.97 12.08
C ILE A 482 -17.15 -23.68 12.25
N PRO A 483 -17.91 -23.94 11.17
CA PRO A 483 -19.15 -24.69 11.27
C PRO A 483 -18.91 -26.18 11.60
N PRO A 484 -19.83 -26.84 12.32
CA PRO A 484 -19.69 -28.26 12.65
C PRO A 484 -19.79 -29.12 11.39
N GLU A 485 -18.82 -30.03 11.19
CA GLU A 485 -18.79 -30.92 10.03
C GLU A 485 -20.01 -31.84 9.96
N SER A 486 -20.70 -31.86 8.82
CA SER A 486 -21.82 -32.76 8.52
C SER A 486 -21.35 -34.17 8.12
N SER A 487 -20.42 -34.75 8.90
CA SER A 487 -19.85 -36.08 8.66
C SER A 487 -20.85 -37.18 9.02
N GLY A 488 -21.35 -37.88 7.99
CA GLY A 488 -22.49 -38.80 8.10
C GLY A 488 -22.23 -40.12 8.82
N ARG A 489 -22.10 -40.10 10.16
CA ARG A 489 -22.20 -41.30 11.01
C ARG A 489 -23.18 -41.09 12.15
N ARG A 490 -24.06 -42.07 12.37
CA ARG A 490 -25.04 -42.06 13.48
C ARG A 490 -24.31 -42.02 14.82
N PHE A 491 -24.58 -41.00 15.63
CA PHE A 491 -24.22 -40.97 17.05
C PHE A 491 -25.45 -40.68 17.92
N SER A 492 -25.32 -41.00 19.22
CA SER A 492 -26.43 -41.15 20.15
C SER A 492 -27.15 -39.86 20.52
N VAL A 493 -28.45 -39.96 20.78
CA VAL A 493 -29.25 -38.91 21.40
C VAL A 493 -28.83 -38.74 22.86
N SER A 494 -27.85 -37.88 23.09
CA SER A 494 -27.46 -37.35 24.39
C SER A 494 -27.30 -35.84 24.25
N GLY A 495 -28.21 -35.07 24.85
CA GLY A 495 -28.30 -33.62 24.64
C GLY A 495 -27.00 -32.90 24.96
N GLY A 496 -26.31 -32.40 23.93
CA GLY A 496 -25.08 -31.63 24.09
C GLY A 496 -25.34 -30.34 24.88
N ARG A 497 -24.51 -30.08 25.89
CA ARG A 497 -24.46 -28.76 26.53
C ARG A 497 -24.08 -27.70 25.49
N PRO A 498 -24.57 -26.45 25.60
CA PRO A 498 -24.14 -25.37 24.74
C PRO A 498 -22.62 -25.17 24.83
N VAL A 499 -21.98 -24.97 23.68
CA VAL A 499 -20.52 -24.74 23.59
C VAL A 499 -20.23 -23.36 24.17
N SER A 500 -19.50 -23.32 25.29
CA SER A 500 -19.12 -22.08 25.95
C SER A 500 -17.95 -21.41 25.21
N SER A 501 -18.28 -20.51 24.29
CA SER A 501 -17.34 -19.63 23.59
C SER A 501 -16.78 -18.55 24.51
N TYR A 502 -15.98 -18.94 25.50
CA TYR A 502 -15.37 -17.99 26.44
C TYR A 502 -14.09 -17.41 25.82
N SER A 503 -14.15 -16.15 25.38
CA SER A 503 -13.02 -15.47 24.74
C SER A 503 -11.81 -15.40 25.67
N ALA A 504 -10.65 -15.89 25.21
CA ALA A 504 -9.45 -16.05 26.04
C ALA A 504 -8.98 -14.76 26.72
N HIS A 505 -9.22 -13.60 26.08
CA HIS A 505 -8.86 -12.28 26.61
C HIS A 505 -9.67 -11.86 27.86
N LYS A 506 -10.85 -12.44 28.13
CA LYS A 506 -11.71 -12.07 29.27
C LYS A 506 -11.38 -12.74 30.61
N GLY A 507 -10.53 -13.78 30.60
CA GLY A 507 -10.28 -14.60 31.80
C GLY A 507 -8.84 -15.06 32.04
N LEU A 508 -7.92 -14.88 31.08
CA LEU A 508 -6.50 -15.16 31.29
C LEU A 508 -5.77 -13.87 31.66
N GLY A 509 -5.46 -13.70 32.95
CA GLY A 509 -4.74 -12.53 33.45
C GLY A 509 -3.32 -12.37 32.86
N PRO A 510 -2.68 -11.21 33.07
CA PRO A 510 -1.45 -10.80 32.36
C PRO A 510 -0.25 -11.77 32.51
N GLN A 511 -0.28 -12.67 33.48
CA GLN A 511 0.64 -13.81 33.62
C GLN A 511 0.67 -14.78 32.41
N TRP A 512 -0.27 -14.66 31.46
CA TRP A 512 -0.32 -15.45 30.22
C TRP A 512 0.27 -14.75 28.98
N GLY A 513 0.79 -13.53 29.10
CA GLY A 513 1.48 -12.79 28.04
C GLY A 513 0.55 -11.99 27.14
N GLY A 514 0.63 -10.67 27.23
CA GLY A 514 -0.19 -9.71 26.48
C GLY A 514 0.45 -9.25 25.17
N GLU A 515 0.72 -10.18 24.26
CA GLU A 515 1.27 -9.90 22.92
C GLU A 515 0.61 -10.83 21.89
N ALA A 516 0.41 -10.36 20.66
CA ALA A 516 -0.62 -10.84 19.72
C ALA A 516 -0.66 -12.38 19.50
N ARG A 517 -1.69 -13.05 20.05
CA ARG A 517 -1.87 -14.52 19.97
C ARG A 517 -3.02 -14.96 19.09
N LYS A 518 -2.70 -15.72 18.04
CA LYS A 518 -3.65 -16.43 17.16
C LYS A 518 -4.28 -17.60 17.89
N SER A 519 -5.43 -17.41 18.56
CA SER A 519 -6.14 -18.50 19.22
C SER A 519 -6.99 -19.30 18.22
N VAL A 520 -6.69 -20.60 18.05
CA VAL A 520 -7.48 -21.54 17.26
C VAL A 520 -8.21 -22.49 18.20
N VAL A 521 -9.54 -22.45 18.21
CA VAL A 521 -10.38 -23.26 19.10
C VAL A 521 -10.80 -24.55 18.38
N VAL A 522 -10.10 -25.65 18.64
CA VAL A 522 -10.46 -26.98 18.13
C VAL A 522 -11.34 -27.71 19.16
N PRO A 523 -12.58 -28.10 18.83
CA PRO A 523 -13.43 -28.86 19.73
C PRO A 523 -12.97 -30.33 19.79
N ASN A 524 -12.39 -30.74 20.93
CA ASN A 524 -12.19 -32.17 21.21
C ASN A 524 -13.51 -32.77 21.72
N GLY A 525 -13.95 -33.89 21.11
CA GLY A 525 -15.31 -34.43 21.21
C GLY A 525 -15.77 -34.95 22.58
N LEU A 526 -15.01 -34.73 23.66
CA LEU A 526 -15.35 -35.06 25.06
C LEU A 526 -15.53 -33.81 25.95
N GLY A 527 -15.75 -32.62 25.37
CA GLY A 527 -16.17 -31.44 26.12
C GLY A 527 -15.05 -30.66 26.82
N GLY A 528 -13.83 -30.71 26.28
CA GLY A 528 -12.70 -29.91 26.73
C GLY A 528 -12.02 -29.21 25.56
N PHE A 529 -11.59 -27.96 25.76
CA PHE A 529 -10.83 -27.20 24.78
C PHE A 529 -9.34 -27.52 24.90
N LEU A 530 -8.69 -27.90 23.79
CA LEU A 530 -7.24 -27.98 23.72
C LEU A 530 -6.71 -26.72 23.04
N ALA A 531 -6.24 -25.75 23.83
CA ALA A 531 -5.52 -24.60 23.30
C ALA A 531 -4.15 -25.07 22.80
N VAL A 532 -4.00 -25.24 21.48
CA VAL A 532 -2.72 -25.58 20.85
C VAL A 532 -1.93 -24.27 20.63
N PRO A 533 -0.74 -24.09 21.23
CA PRO A 533 0.10 -22.95 20.93
C PRO A 533 0.61 -23.03 19.49
N ALA A 534 0.38 -21.96 18.72
CA ALA A 534 0.95 -21.79 17.39
C ALA A 534 2.26 -20.97 17.49
N ASP A 535 3.33 -21.61 17.99
CA ASP A 535 4.68 -21.03 18.10
C ASP A 535 5.75 -22.07 17.68
N ASP A 536 6.78 -21.62 16.96
CA ASP A 536 7.85 -22.46 16.36
C ASP A 536 8.90 -22.95 17.38
N ALA A 537 8.44 -23.65 18.41
CA ALA A 537 9.27 -24.16 19.51
C ALA A 537 9.08 -25.67 19.74
N ARG A 538 9.48 -26.50 18.76
CA ARG A 538 9.57 -27.96 18.96
C ARG A 538 10.48 -28.24 20.18
N PRO A 539 9.99 -28.91 21.24
CA PRO A 539 10.80 -29.13 22.44
C PRO A 539 11.99 -30.03 22.08
N ARG A 540 13.21 -29.51 22.34
CA ARG A 540 14.45 -30.27 22.20
C ARG A 540 14.54 -31.31 23.31
N SER A 541 14.08 -32.52 23.05
CA SER A 541 14.29 -33.68 23.92
C SER A 541 15.78 -33.92 24.12
N ALA A 542 16.27 -33.77 25.35
CA ALA A 542 17.66 -34.07 25.70
C ALA A 542 17.92 -35.58 25.63
N GLY A 543 19.08 -35.96 25.09
CA GLY A 543 19.47 -37.36 24.92
C GLY A 543 20.93 -37.46 24.46
N HIS A 544 21.87 -37.46 25.40
CA HIS A 544 23.29 -37.62 25.13
C HIS A 544 23.80 -38.94 25.71
N LEU A 545 24.19 -39.87 24.84
CA LEU A 545 25.07 -41.00 25.13
C LEU A 545 26.08 -41.13 23.99
N THR A 546 27.21 -41.78 24.29
CA THR A 546 28.49 -41.61 23.57
C THR A 546 28.86 -42.88 22.75
N PRO A 547 30.10 -43.13 22.26
CA PRO A 547 30.26 -43.40 20.84
C PRO A 547 30.71 -44.83 20.50
N SER A 548 30.27 -45.33 19.35
CA SER A 548 30.89 -46.43 18.60
C SER A 548 30.45 -46.31 17.13
N GLY A 549 31.24 -46.66 16.10
CA GLY A 549 32.62 -47.13 16.14
C GLY A 549 32.88 -48.21 15.08
N GLY A 550 33.40 -47.81 13.91
CA GLY A 550 34.08 -48.72 12.98
C GLY A 550 33.38 -49.07 11.66
N PHE A 551 34.16 -48.93 10.58
CA PHE A 551 34.18 -49.73 9.33
C PHE A 551 33.01 -49.70 8.33
N GLY A 552 33.37 -49.68 7.03
CA GLY A 552 32.44 -49.81 5.88
C GLY A 552 32.99 -49.27 4.56
N HIS A 553 33.93 -49.99 3.91
CA HIS A 553 34.44 -49.64 2.57
C HIS A 553 33.68 -50.36 1.43
N GLY A 554 33.51 -49.67 0.29
CA GLY A 554 33.02 -50.18 -1.01
C GLY A 554 32.60 -49.00 -1.89
N HIS A 555 33.13 -48.70 -3.08
CA HIS A 555 33.37 -49.50 -4.30
C HIS A 555 32.07 -50.08 -4.91
N SER A 556 31.80 -49.98 -6.22
CA SER A 556 32.50 -49.28 -7.34
C SER A 556 31.67 -49.37 -8.65
N HIS A 557 32.13 -48.71 -9.75
CA HIS A 557 31.66 -48.85 -11.16
C HIS A 557 30.22 -48.36 -11.44
N SER A 558 29.73 -48.11 -12.67
CA SER A 558 30.30 -48.14 -14.05
C SER A 558 29.48 -47.22 -14.98
N GLU A 559 29.97 -46.58 -16.05
CA GLU A 559 31.36 -46.25 -16.42
C GLU A 559 31.42 -44.99 -17.35
N SER A 560 31.85 -45.09 -18.63
CA SER A 560 32.15 -43.95 -19.56
C SER A 560 31.66 -44.18 -21.01
N PHE A 561 31.22 -43.12 -21.70
CA PHE A 561 31.37 -42.87 -23.16
C PHE A 561 30.98 -41.40 -23.47
N GLY A 562 31.61 -40.63 -24.36
CA GLY A 562 32.83 -40.86 -25.15
C GLY A 562 32.69 -40.44 -26.62
N GLY A 563 32.67 -39.13 -26.93
CA GLY A 563 32.63 -38.65 -28.33
C GLY A 563 32.59 -37.12 -28.49
N ASP A 564 33.57 -36.58 -29.22
CA ASP A 564 33.78 -35.17 -29.61
C ASP A 564 34.88 -35.18 -30.73
N PRO A 565 35.13 -34.16 -31.58
CA PRO A 565 34.45 -32.86 -31.72
C PRO A 565 34.25 -32.35 -33.19
N MET A 566 33.84 -31.08 -33.33
CA MET A 566 34.02 -30.19 -34.52
C MET A 566 33.14 -30.47 -35.79
N PRO A 567 33.05 -29.52 -36.76
CA PRO A 567 32.64 -28.11 -36.58
C PRO A 567 31.65 -27.62 -37.67
N ARG A 568 30.92 -26.51 -37.43
CA ARG A 568 30.34 -25.67 -38.51
C ARG A 568 30.45 -24.16 -38.22
N ALA A 569 30.77 -23.41 -39.28
CA ALA A 569 30.70 -21.94 -39.35
C ALA A 569 29.24 -21.44 -39.13
N SER A 570 28.96 -20.25 -38.58
CA SER A 570 29.49 -18.90 -38.84
C SER A 570 29.06 -18.34 -40.22
N TRP A 571 29.10 -16.99 -40.38
CA TRP A 571 28.30 -16.12 -41.28
C TRP A 571 26.95 -15.73 -40.65
N MET A 572 26.49 -14.48 -40.56
CA MET A 572 26.97 -13.11 -40.88
C MET A 572 26.17 -12.12 -39.98
N SER A 573 26.47 -10.83 -39.74
CA SER A 573 27.64 -9.96 -39.93
C SER A 573 27.48 -8.68 -39.06
N HIS A 574 28.54 -7.89 -38.85
CA HIS A 574 28.48 -6.67 -38.01
C HIS A 574 27.93 -5.43 -38.72
N ALA A 575 26.96 -4.75 -38.10
CA ALA A 575 26.74 -3.31 -38.16
C ALA A 575 25.95 -2.86 -36.92
N GLY A 576 26.32 -1.82 -36.16
CA GLY A 576 27.58 -1.07 -36.11
C GLY A 576 27.87 -0.60 -34.67
N ARG A 577 29.14 -0.36 -34.32
CA ARG A 577 29.52 0.11 -32.97
C ARG A 577 29.56 1.65 -32.89
N GLU A 578 28.57 2.26 -32.26
CA GLU A 578 28.74 3.60 -31.69
C GLU A 578 29.27 3.47 -30.24
N ARG A 579 30.55 3.80 -30.04
CA ARG A 579 31.16 3.86 -28.70
C ARG A 579 30.83 5.20 -28.03
N ARG A 580 29.69 5.29 -27.35
CA ARG A 580 29.50 6.24 -26.25
C ARG A 580 29.07 5.51 -24.98
N ALA A 581 30.05 5.17 -24.14
CA ALA A 581 29.78 4.96 -22.73
C ALA A 581 29.40 6.33 -22.13
N SER A 582 28.12 6.53 -21.87
CA SER A 582 27.60 7.78 -21.32
C SER A 582 28.19 8.04 -19.93
N ARG A 583 28.91 9.15 -19.76
CA ARG A 583 29.31 9.69 -18.44
C ARG A 583 28.12 10.39 -17.76
N ALA A 584 26.96 9.76 -17.88
CA ALA A 584 25.60 10.23 -17.57
C ALA A 584 24.70 8.98 -17.47
N ASP A 585 25.07 8.12 -16.54
CA ASP A 585 24.30 6.98 -16.04
C ASP A 585 24.38 7.11 -14.52
N LEU A 586 23.24 7.17 -13.85
CA LEU A 586 23.11 7.44 -12.41
C LEU A 586 23.84 6.40 -11.55
N TRP A 587 24.09 5.21 -12.10
CA TRP A 587 24.56 4.03 -11.38
C TRP A 587 25.94 3.55 -11.85
N ARG A 588 26.79 4.44 -12.39
CA ARG A 588 28.13 4.14 -12.96
C ARG A 588 29.27 5.06 -12.52
#